data_AF-A0A940TJV4-F1
#
_entry.id   AF-A0A940TJV4-F1
#
_cell.length_a   1.000
_cell.length_b   1.000
_cell.length_c   1.000
_cell.angle_alpha   90.00
_cell.angle_beta   90.00
_cell.angle_gamma   90.00
#
_symmetry.space_group_name_H-M   'P 1'
#
loop_
_entity.id
_entity.type
_entity.pdbx_description
1 polymer ?
#
loop_
_entity_poly.entity_id
_entity_poly.type
_entity_poly.pdbx_seq_one_letter_code
_entity_poly.pdbx_strand_id
1 'polypeptide(L)'
;MHIYMRILASVLLFGGLAICVVAAGAAIGDETFFRAGEALARHPDHVLFQGEYYAALFRHIAFILTAIVAALLGTVGSAVLFGLYAVLRRLERLEASLNVSERAR
;
A
#
# COMPACT_ATOMS: atom_id res chain seq x y z
N MET A 1 -0.36 8.37 24.17
CA MET A 1 0.55 8.18 23.01
C MET A 1 0.37 6.81 22.33
N HIS A 2 0.36 5.72 23.10
CA HIS A 2 0.18 4.33 22.66
C HIS A 2 -1.02 4.04 21.75
N ILE A 3 -2.19 4.55 22.10
CA ILE A 3 -3.43 4.31 21.36
C ILE A 3 -3.38 4.97 19.97
N TYR A 4 -2.82 6.18 19.87
CA TYR A 4 -2.67 6.91 18.61
C TYR A 4 -1.76 6.16 17.63
N MET A 5 -0.61 5.63 18.10
CA MET A 5 0.30 4.82 17.29
C MET A 5 -0.40 3.56 16.73
N ARG A 6 -1.20 2.89 17.56
CA ARG A 6 -1.94 1.69 17.15
C ARG A 6 -3.04 2.01 16.13
N ILE A 7 -3.79 3.08 16.34
CA ILE A 7 -4.83 3.53 15.42
C ILE A 7 -4.20 3.91 14.09
N LEU A 8 -3.13 4.72 14.10
CA LEU A 8 -2.44 5.14 12.89
C LEU A 8 -1.87 3.94 12.12
N ALA A 9 -1.22 2.99 12.81
CA ALA A 9 -0.72 1.77 12.18
C ALA A 9 -1.83 0.94 11.52
N SER A 10 -2.98 0.82 12.19
CA SER A 10 -4.14 0.12 11.65
C SER A 10 -4.72 0.83 10.44
N VAL A 11 -4.88 2.15 10.51
CA VAL A 11 -5.36 2.99 9.40
C VAL A 11 -4.43 2.88 8.20
N LEU A 12 -3.11 2.90 8.41
CA LEU A 12 -2.14 2.76 7.33
C LEU A 12 -2.21 1.39 6.66
N LEU A 13 -2.35 0.32 7.46
CA LEU A 13 -2.46 -1.04 6.96
C LEU A 13 -3.73 -1.24 6.15
N PHE A 14 -4.90 -0.95 6.75
CA PHE A 14 -6.19 -1.15 6.10
C PHE A 14 -6.40 -0.17 4.94
N GLY A 15 -5.95 1.07 5.09
CA GLY A 15 -6.00 2.07 4.02
C GLY A 15 -5.13 1.69 2.83
N GLY A 16 -3.87 1.33 3.07
CA GLY A 16 -2.96 0.89 2.01
C GLY A 16 -3.45 -0.39 1.31
N LEU A 17 -3.98 -1.35 2.07
CA LEU A 17 -4.56 -2.57 1.52
C LEU A 17 -5.82 -2.28 0.69
N ALA A 18 -6.72 -1.44 1.18
CA ALA A 18 -7.95 -1.07 0.46
C ALA A 18 -7.62 -0.37 -0.87
N ILE A 19 -6.70 0.60 -0.85
CA ILE A 19 -6.23 1.29 -2.07
C ILE A 19 -5.59 0.29 -3.03
N CYS A 20 -4.76 -0.62 -2.52
CA CYS A 20 -4.16 -1.68 -3.33
C CYS A 20 -5.21 -2.55 -4.02
N VAL A 21 -6.23 -3.01 -3.28
CA VAL A 21 -7.31 -3.85 -3.83
C VAL A 21 -8.09 -3.11 -4.91
N VAL A 22 -8.44 -1.85 -4.67
CA VAL A 22 -9.15 -1.02 -5.65
C VAL A 22 -8.31 -0.79 -6.90
N ALA A 23 -7.03 -0.45 -6.75
CA ALA A 23 -6.12 -0.21 -7.87
C ALA A 23 -5.85 -1.50 -8.67
N ALA A 24 -5.66 -2.63 -8.00
CA ALA A 24 -5.51 -3.93 -8.65
C ALA A 24 -6.79 -4.33 -9.39
N GLY A 25 -7.96 -4.11 -8.79
CA GLY A 25 -9.26 -4.33 -9.45
C GLY A 25 -9.42 -3.45 -10.70
N ALA A 26 -9.04 -2.18 -10.62
CA ALA A 26 -9.06 -1.27 -11.76
C ALA A 26 -8.09 -1.69 -12.88
N ALA A 27 -6.91 -2.22 -12.53
CA ALA A 27 -5.98 -2.76 -13.51
C ALA A 27 -6.56 -4.01 -14.20
N ILE A 28 -7.09 -4.97 -13.43
CA ILE A 28 -7.66 -6.21 -13.98
C ILE A 28 -8.88 -5.92 -14.87
N GLY A 29 -9.71 -4.94 -14.48
CA GLY A 29 -10.90 -4.52 -15.22
C GLY A 29 -10.65 -3.53 -16.35
N ASP A 30 -9.40 -3.26 -16.75
CA ASP A 30 -9.07 -2.26 -17.76
C ASP A 30 -9.35 -2.75 -19.19
N GLU A 31 -10.63 -2.91 -19.53
CA GLU A 31 -11.07 -3.36 -20.86
C GLU A 31 -10.54 -2.47 -21.99
N THR A 32 -10.40 -1.17 -21.74
CA THR A 32 -9.88 -0.22 -22.72
C THR A 32 -8.42 -0.50 -23.10
N PHE A 33 -7.59 -0.91 -22.15
CA PHE A 33 -6.23 -1.34 -22.43
C PHE A 33 -6.21 -2.62 -23.27
N PHE A 34 -6.99 -3.63 -22.86
CA PHE A 34 -7.04 -4.91 -23.59
C PHE A 34 -7.57 -4.75 -25.01
N ARG A 35 -8.65 -3.98 -25.19
CA ARG A 35 -9.22 -3.70 -26.53
C ARG A 35 -8.26 -2.92 -27.43
N ALA A 36 -7.56 -1.91 -26.89
CA ALA A 36 -6.56 -1.17 -27.65
C ALA A 36 -5.38 -2.07 -28.04
N GLY A 37 -4.96 -2.96 -27.14
CA GLY A 37 -3.92 -3.97 -27.42
C GLY A 37 -4.34 -4.94 -28.53
N GLU A 38 -5.57 -5.44 -28.51
CA GLU A 38 -6.10 -6.29 -29.58
C GLU A 38 -6.19 -5.57 -30.92
N ALA A 39 -6.65 -4.31 -30.93
CA ALA A 39 -6.73 -3.49 -32.14
C ALA A 39 -5.34 -3.28 -32.76
N LEU A 40 -4.36 -2.94 -31.92
CA LEU A 40 -2.97 -2.80 -32.35
C LEU A 40 -2.39 -4.13 -32.85
N ALA A 41 -2.70 -5.25 -32.21
CA ALA A 41 -2.22 -6.56 -32.64
C ALA A 41 -2.75 -6.96 -34.04
N ARG A 42 -3.96 -6.55 -34.40
CA ARG A 42 -4.54 -6.78 -35.74
C ARG A 42 -3.95 -5.83 -36.80
N HIS A 43 -3.53 -4.63 -36.41
CA HIS A 43 -3.02 -3.59 -37.31
C HIS A 43 -1.77 -2.90 -36.73
N PRO A 44 -0.63 -3.61 -36.67
CA PRO A 44 0.56 -3.16 -35.95
C PRO A 44 1.19 -1.89 -36.53
N ASP A 45 1.04 -1.68 -37.84
CA ASP A 45 1.66 -0.56 -38.57
C ASP A 45 0.83 0.73 -38.53
N HIS A 46 -0.38 0.68 -37.95
CA HIS A 46 -1.28 1.82 -37.95
C HIS A 46 -1.02 2.75 -36.76
N VAL A 47 -0.42 3.91 -37.03
CA VAL A 47 0.03 4.90 -36.04
C VAL A 47 -1.09 5.34 -35.08
N LEU A 48 -2.34 5.40 -35.55
CA LEU A 48 -3.48 5.77 -34.70
C LEU A 48 -3.71 4.74 -33.57
N PHE A 49 -3.63 3.45 -33.88
CA PHE A 49 -3.81 2.38 -32.87
C PHE A 49 -2.63 2.31 -31.91
N GLN A 50 -1.42 2.66 -32.37
CA GLN A 50 -0.28 2.80 -31.47
C GLN A 50 -0.52 3.91 -30.45
N GLY A 51 -1.00 5.09 -30.88
CA GLY A 51 -1.32 6.21 -29.99
C GLY A 51 -2.37 5.85 -28.93
N GLU A 52 -3.48 5.22 -29.35
CA GLU A 52 -4.53 4.76 -28.44
C GLU A 52 -4.02 3.72 -27.44
N TYR A 53 -3.21 2.77 -27.91
CA TYR A 53 -2.59 1.77 -27.04
C TYR A 53 -1.66 2.40 -26.01
N TYR A 54 -0.76 3.31 -26.40
CA TYR A 54 0.16 3.95 -25.45
C TYR A 54 -0.58 4.78 -24.40
N ALA A 55 -1.62 5.52 -24.80
CA ALA A 55 -2.45 6.28 -23.85
C ALA A 55 -3.14 5.35 -22.83
N ALA A 56 -3.69 4.22 -23.29
CA ALA A 56 -4.30 3.23 -22.40
C ALA A 56 -3.25 2.53 -21.52
N LEU A 57 -2.07 2.21 -22.06
CA LEU A 57 -0.95 1.60 -21.36
C LEU A 57 -0.46 2.48 -20.20
N PHE A 58 -0.31 3.79 -20.42
CA PHE A 58 0.10 4.70 -19.35
C PHE A 58 -0.86 4.67 -18.16
N ARG A 59 -2.17 4.70 -18.43
CA ARG A 59 -3.19 4.59 -17.39
C ARG A 59 -3.15 3.24 -16.68
N HIS A 60 -3.01 2.15 -17.43
CA HIS A 60 -2.91 0.81 -16.87
C HIS A 60 -1.69 0.65 -15.95
N ILE A 61 -0.52 1.14 -16.39
CA ILE A 61 0.69 1.18 -15.58
C ILE A 61 0.49 2.02 -14.32
N ALA A 62 -0.22 3.15 -14.41
CA ALA A 62 -0.52 3.96 -13.23
C ALA A 62 -1.34 3.20 -12.18
N PHE A 63 -2.29 2.35 -12.58
CA PHE A 63 -3.02 1.48 -11.63
C PHE A 63 -2.10 0.45 -10.98
N ILE A 64 -1.24 -0.20 -11.76
CA ILE A 64 -0.27 -1.18 -11.24
C ILE A 64 0.70 -0.53 -10.25
N LEU A 65 1.29 0.61 -10.62
CA LEU A 65 2.19 1.36 -9.74
C LEU A 65 1.49 1.79 -8.46
N THR A 66 0.26 2.29 -8.57
CA THR A 66 -0.55 2.66 -7.40
C THR A 66 -0.76 1.46 -6.49
N ALA A 67 -1.09 0.29 -7.03
CA ALA A 67 -1.29 -0.93 -6.25
C ALA A 67 0.00 -1.34 -5.51
N ILE A 68 1.14 -1.35 -6.20
CA ILE A 68 2.45 -1.72 -5.62
C ILE A 68 2.84 -0.74 -4.51
N VAL A 69 2.79 0.56 -4.79
CA VAL A 69 3.19 1.59 -3.83
C VAL A 69 2.27 1.61 -2.61
N ALA A 70 0.96 1.48 -2.81
CA ALA A 70 0.00 1.41 -1.70
C ALA A 70 0.21 0.17 -0.82
N ALA A 71 0.46 -1.00 -1.44
CA ALA A 71 0.76 -2.22 -0.70
C ALA A 71 2.05 -2.10 0.12
N LEU A 72 3.12 -1.60 -0.50
CA LEU A 72 4.42 -1.44 0.16
C LEU A 72 4.34 -0.41 1.29
N LEU A 73 3.81 0.78 1.04
CA LEU A 73 3.69 1.82 2.06
C LEU A 73 2.75 1.41 3.19
N GLY A 74 1.62 0.78 2.87
CA GLY A 74 0.65 0.31 3.85
C GLY A 74 1.23 -0.78 4.76
N THR A 75 1.91 -1.77 4.19
CA THR A 75 2.50 -2.89 4.96
C THR A 75 3.75 -2.48 5.72
N VAL A 76 4.72 -1.84 5.06
CA VAL A 76 5.99 -1.44 5.68
C VAL A 76 5.74 -0.35 6.73
N GLY A 77 4.95 0.67 6.40
CA GLY A 77 4.67 1.77 7.33
C GLY A 77 3.89 1.30 8.56
N SER A 78 2.91 0.41 8.40
CA SER A 78 2.20 -0.16 9.56
C SER A 78 3.10 -1.07 10.40
N ALA A 79 3.94 -1.91 9.79
CA ALA A 79 4.87 -2.78 10.50
C ALA A 79 5.84 -1.98 11.38
N VAL A 80 6.39 -0.87 10.86
CA VAL A 80 7.27 0.03 11.62
C VAL A 80 6.53 0.63 12.83
N LEU A 81 5.31 1.14 12.62
CA LEU A 81 4.52 1.74 13.71
C LEU A 81 4.11 0.71 14.76
N PHE A 82 3.72 -0.51 14.37
CA PHE A 82 3.44 -1.60 15.30
C PHE A 82 4.69 -2.04 16.06
N GLY A 83 5.86 -2.06 15.40
CA GLY A 83 7.14 -2.34 16.03
C GLY A 83 7.50 -1.30 17.10
N LEU A 84 7.40 -0.01 16.76
CA LEU A 84 7.63 1.09 17.71
C LEU A 84 6.68 1.01 18.92
N TYR A 85 5.40 0.74 18.66
CA TYR A 85 4.42 0.52 19.72
C TYR A 85 4.82 -0.63 20.66
N ALA A 86 5.27 -1.76 20.10
CA ALA A 86 5.70 -2.91 20.89
C ALA A 86 6.93 -2.61 21.76
N VAL A 87 7.90 -1.86 21.22
CA VAL A 87 9.10 -1.43 21.94
C VAL A 87 8.75 -0.48 23.08
N LEU A 88 7.95 0.56 22.83
CA LEU A 88 7.54 1.53 23.86
C LEU A 88 6.78 0.84 24.99
N ARG A 89 5.86 -0.07 24.66
CA ARG A 89 5.10 -0.84 25.66
C ARG A 89 5.99 -1.79 26.47
N ARG A 90 7.11 -2.23 25.92
CA ARG A 90 8.09 -3.06 26.65
C ARG A 90 8.90 -2.20 27.62
N LEU A 91 9.33 -1.01 27.19
CA LEU A 91 10.08 -0.07 28.02
C LEU A 91 9.27 0.37 29.25
N GLU A 92 8.01 0.77 29.07
CA GLU A 92 7.16 1.17 30.20
C GLU A 92 6.97 0.07 31.24
N ARG A 93 6.86 -1.19 30.79
CA ARG A 93 6.74 -2.33 31.71
C ARG A 93 8.02 -2.57 32.50
N LEU A 94 9.18 -2.37 31.87
CA LEU A 94 10.48 -2.49 32.55
C LEU A 94 10.64 -1.36 33.58
N GLU A 95 10.34 -0.12 33.20
CA GLU A 95 10.40 1.03 34.10
C GLU A 95 9.47 0.86 35.31
N ALA A 96 8.24 0.38 35.09
CA ALA A 96 7.32 0.07 36.16
C ALA A 96 7.86 -1.00 37.12
N SER A 97 8.52 -2.04 36.61
CA SER A 97 9.11 -3.10 37.44
C SER A 97 10.32 -2.61 38.26
N LEU A 98 11.15 -1.73 37.68
CA LEU A 98 12.29 -1.11 38.36
C LEU A 98 11.83 -0.25 39.54
N ASN A 99 10.83 0.61 39.32
CA ASN A 99 10.27 1.50 40.35
C ASN A 99 9.64 0.73 41.53
N VAL A 100 9.05 -0.45 41.27
CA VAL A 100 8.53 -1.33 42.34
C VAL A 100 9.68 -1.92 43.16
N SER A 101 10.78 -2.31 42.51
CA SER A 101 11.94 -2.87 43.23
C SER A 101 12.65 -1.86 44.12
N GLU A 102 12.72 -0.58 43.70
CA GLU A 102 13.30 0.49 44.50
C GLU A 102 12.45 0.82 45.73
N ARG A 103 11.11 0.79 45.62
CA ARG A 103 10.21 1.02 46.76
C ARG A 103 10.16 -0.14 47.76
N ALA A 104 10.62 -1.33 47.36
CA ALA A 104 10.66 -2.51 48.22
C ALA A 104 11.98 -2.63 49.01
N ARG A 105 12.97 -1.77 48.72
CA ARG A 105 14.19 -1.57 49.51
C ARG A 105 14.02 -0.42 50.50
#